data_AF-A0A2D8WVJ8-F1
#
_entry.id   AF-A0A2D8WVJ8-F1
#
_cell.length_a   1.000
_cell.length_b   1.000
_cell.length_c   1.000
_cell.angle_alpha   90.00
_cell.angle_beta   90.00
_cell.angle_gamma   90.00
#
_symmetry.space_group_name_H-M   'P 1'
#
loop_
_entity.id
_entity.type
_entity.pdbx_description
1 polymer ?
#
loop_
_entity_poly.entity_id
_entity_poly.type
_entity_poly.pdbx_seq_one_letter_code
_entity_poly.pdbx_strand_id
1 'polypeptide(L)'
;MIHPGPRATARVQAVRARLRRVSGRVRAGQGVMDAVAAIFEAAGCRGGMLRLDGAVCDPLHYVLPAFSRDGLHAAWYSDRIALEGPTLVGPATAIIGQKDGATFLHCHGIWQDRMGHLLPLDSVLARDAVLHGIGSDDAWFEALPDAETAFALFQPQGGGTGGGLLARLRPGEDVATAIASLCAEHAITDARIHGVGSIDHIRFQDGACVDCMATELHFAGAVLRDGRPHLPIEVVDTDGLVHSGVLAEGANPVGVTVEIVIEPEEMS
;
A
#
# COMPACT_ATOMS: atom_id res chain seq x y z
N MET A 1 10.88 7.27 -14.39
CA MET A 1 9.92 8.37 -14.19
C MET A 1 10.67 9.56 -13.63
N ILE A 2 10.42 10.77 -14.14
CA ILE A 2 11.01 12.03 -13.63
C ILE A 2 9.90 12.82 -12.95
N HIS A 3 10.14 13.26 -11.72
CA HIS A 3 9.20 14.03 -10.91
C HIS A 3 9.54 15.54 -10.93
N PRO A 4 8.57 16.43 -10.69
CA PRO A 4 8.75 17.87 -10.91
C PRO A 4 9.69 18.55 -9.91
N GLY A 5 9.80 18.02 -8.70
CA GLY A 5 10.55 18.64 -7.62
C GLY A 5 11.97 18.11 -7.44
N PRO A 6 12.71 18.69 -6.48
CA PRO A 6 14.05 18.23 -6.17
C PRO A 6 14.01 16.80 -5.64
N ARG A 7 14.88 15.95 -6.17
CA ARG A 7 15.06 14.58 -5.69
C ARG A 7 15.51 14.61 -4.22
N ALA A 8 14.76 13.95 -3.34
CA ALA A 8 15.13 13.81 -1.94
C ALA A 8 16.43 13.00 -1.79
N THR A 9 17.29 13.40 -0.86
CA THR A 9 18.57 12.71 -0.59
C THR A 9 18.35 11.35 0.07
N ALA A 10 17.55 11.30 1.13
CA ALA A 10 17.10 10.05 1.74
C ALA A 10 16.03 9.40 0.84
N ARG A 11 16.27 8.16 0.41
CA ARG A 11 15.35 7.41 -0.46
C ARG A 11 14.38 6.50 0.28
N VAL A 12 14.75 6.13 1.50
CA VAL A 12 13.94 5.32 2.42
C VAL A 12 13.65 6.15 3.66
N GLN A 13 12.40 6.14 4.10
CA GLN A 13 11.98 6.66 5.40
C GLN A 13 11.39 5.50 6.19
N ALA A 14 11.79 5.33 7.45
CA ALA A 14 11.24 4.28 8.29
C ALA A 14 11.19 4.72 9.76
N VAL A 15 10.20 4.20 10.49
CA VAL A 15 10.07 4.36 11.93
C VAL A 15 9.79 2.99 12.55
N ARG A 16 10.34 2.78 13.75
CA ARG A 16 10.03 1.60 14.57
C ARG A 16 8.59 1.68 15.09
N ALA A 17 7.93 0.53 15.13
CA ALA A 17 6.52 0.42 15.47
C ALA A 17 6.26 -0.78 16.39
N ARG A 18 5.45 -0.57 17.42
CA ARG A 18 4.84 -1.65 18.18
C ARG A 18 3.62 -2.15 17.43
N LEU A 19 3.80 -3.27 16.73
CA LEU A 19 2.74 -3.88 15.93
C LEU A 19 1.86 -4.79 16.80
N ARG A 20 0.55 -4.72 16.60
CA ARG A 20 -0.43 -5.65 17.19
C ARG A 20 -1.49 -6.03 16.19
N ARG A 21 -2.10 -7.21 16.35
CA ARG A 21 -3.26 -7.58 15.55
C ARG A 21 -4.41 -6.62 15.82
N VAL A 22 -5.09 -6.23 14.75
CA VAL A 22 -6.37 -5.52 14.82
C VAL A 22 -7.42 -6.31 14.05
N SER A 23 -8.65 -6.27 14.54
CA SER A 23 -9.78 -6.88 13.85
C SER A 23 -11.07 -6.22 14.28
N GLY A 24 -12.05 -6.16 13.40
CA GLY A 24 -13.37 -5.70 13.79
C GLY A 24 -14.45 -6.12 12.81
N ARG A 25 -15.67 -6.22 13.33
CA ARG A 25 -16.85 -6.49 12.54
C ARG A 25 -17.31 -5.22 11.86
N VAL A 26 -17.46 -5.29 10.56
CA VAL A 26 -18.08 -4.25 9.73
C VAL A 26 -19.49 -4.70 9.34
N ARG A 27 -20.37 -3.74 9.10
CA ARG A 27 -21.79 -3.98 8.82
C ARG A 27 -22.14 -3.51 7.41
N ALA A 28 -23.11 -4.19 6.81
CA ALA A 28 -23.78 -3.71 5.61
C ALA A 28 -24.29 -2.27 5.79
N GLY A 29 -24.14 -1.45 4.76
CA GLY A 29 -24.53 -0.04 4.71
C GLY A 29 -23.48 0.94 5.25
N GLN A 30 -22.37 0.48 5.85
CA GLN A 30 -21.30 1.38 6.27
C GLN A 30 -20.39 1.77 5.10
N GLY A 31 -19.96 3.03 5.05
CA GLY A 31 -18.86 3.45 4.18
C GLY A 31 -17.57 2.71 4.55
N VAL A 32 -16.77 2.33 3.56
CA VAL A 32 -15.53 1.59 3.78
C VAL A 32 -14.58 2.37 4.69
N MET A 33 -14.40 3.68 4.43
CA MET A 33 -13.53 4.51 5.26
C MET A 33 -13.99 4.56 6.72
N ASP A 34 -15.27 4.81 6.97
CA ASP A 34 -15.83 4.91 8.33
C ASP A 34 -15.70 3.59 9.10
N ALA A 35 -15.99 2.47 8.42
CA ALA A 35 -15.85 1.14 9.00
C ALA A 35 -14.40 0.84 9.42
N VAL A 36 -13.44 1.14 8.55
CA VAL A 36 -12.01 0.93 8.85
C VAL A 36 -11.52 1.88 9.94
N ALA A 37 -11.96 3.15 9.91
CA ALA A 37 -11.64 4.12 10.95
C ALA A 37 -12.11 3.64 12.34
N ALA A 38 -13.34 3.13 12.44
CA ALA A 38 -13.88 2.59 13.69
C ALA A 38 -13.08 1.39 14.22
N ILE A 39 -12.55 0.53 13.34
CA ILE A 39 -11.68 -0.60 13.75
C ILE A 39 -10.40 -0.09 14.41
N PHE A 40 -9.73 0.88 13.77
CA PHE A 40 -8.47 1.42 14.27
C PHE A 40 -8.66 2.24 15.53
N GLU A 41 -9.73 3.03 15.61
CA GLU A 41 -10.12 3.77 16.81
C GLU A 41 -10.38 2.83 17.99
N ALA A 42 -11.21 1.80 17.81
CA ALA A 42 -11.51 0.82 18.85
C ALA A 42 -10.26 0.06 19.32
N ALA A 43 -9.30 -0.17 18.42
CA ALA A 43 -8.02 -0.78 18.75
C ALA A 43 -7.03 0.21 19.38
N GLY A 44 -7.34 1.51 19.45
CA GLY A 44 -6.42 2.56 19.90
C GLY A 44 -5.17 2.69 19.02
N CYS A 45 -5.28 2.37 17.73
CA CYS A 45 -4.19 2.43 16.77
C CYS A 45 -4.30 3.69 15.90
N ARG A 46 -3.15 4.29 15.58
CA ARG A 46 -3.04 5.48 14.73
C ARG A 46 -2.80 5.17 13.27
N GLY A 47 -2.25 4.00 12.97
CA GLY A 47 -1.97 3.53 11.61
C GLY A 47 -1.52 2.08 11.58
N GLY A 48 -1.26 1.57 10.37
CA GLY A 48 -0.86 0.19 10.12
C GLY A 48 -1.33 -0.32 8.76
N MET A 49 -1.79 -1.57 8.70
CA MET A 49 -2.39 -2.16 7.50
C MET A 49 -3.64 -2.96 7.84
N LEU A 50 -4.52 -3.13 6.85
CA LEU A 50 -5.72 -3.95 6.95
C LEU A 50 -5.98 -4.66 5.61
N ARG A 51 -6.52 -5.87 5.67
CA ARG A 51 -6.99 -6.62 4.51
C ARG A 51 -8.49 -6.44 4.34
N LEU A 52 -8.91 -6.15 3.11
CA LEU A 52 -10.33 -6.10 2.73
C LEU A 52 -10.81 -7.41 2.06
N ASP A 53 -9.94 -8.42 2.02
CA ASP A 53 -10.22 -9.73 1.43
C ASP A 53 -11.55 -10.31 1.90
N GLY A 54 -12.41 -10.68 0.94
CA GLY A 54 -13.71 -11.28 1.21
C GLY A 54 -14.82 -10.29 1.59
N ALA A 55 -14.53 -8.99 1.72
CA ALA A 55 -15.57 -7.97 1.84
C ALA A 55 -16.43 -7.93 0.57
N VAL A 56 -17.68 -7.51 0.71
CA VAL A 56 -18.55 -7.23 -0.44
C VAL A 56 -18.95 -5.77 -0.38
N CYS A 57 -18.76 -5.04 -1.47
CA CYS A 57 -19.10 -3.62 -1.58
C CYS A 57 -20.19 -3.39 -2.64
N ASP A 58 -21.05 -2.40 -2.40
CA ASP A 58 -22.09 -1.92 -3.32
C ASP A 58 -22.49 -0.47 -2.96
N PRO A 59 -22.04 0.54 -3.73
CA PRO A 59 -21.14 0.42 -4.86
C PRO A 59 -19.68 0.18 -4.43
N LEU A 60 -18.85 -0.30 -5.36
CA LEU A 60 -17.39 -0.24 -5.28
C LEU A 60 -16.87 0.78 -6.30
N HIS A 61 -16.16 1.80 -5.82
CA HIS A 61 -15.56 2.82 -6.66
C HIS A 61 -14.04 2.76 -6.59
N TYR A 62 -13.38 2.91 -7.74
CA TYR A 62 -11.93 2.86 -7.83
C TYR A 62 -11.43 3.70 -9.01
N VAL A 63 -10.12 3.87 -9.08
CA VAL A 63 -9.41 4.49 -10.21
C VAL A 63 -8.25 3.60 -10.66
N LEU A 64 -7.86 3.74 -11.93
CA LEU A 64 -6.66 3.14 -12.49
C LEU A 64 -5.49 4.14 -12.38
N PRO A 65 -4.23 3.66 -12.41
CA PRO A 65 -3.11 4.54 -12.71
C PRO A 65 -3.33 5.17 -14.09
N ALA A 66 -2.89 6.41 -14.26
CA ALA A 66 -2.99 7.13 -15.52
C ALA A 66 -1.77 8.04 -15.73
N PHE A 67 -1.56 8.47 -16.98
CA PHE A 67 -0.60 9.52 -17.27
C PHE A 67 -1.16 10.88 -16.88
N SER A 68 -0.33 11.71 -16.24
CA SER A 68 -0.75 13.06 -15.89
C SER A 68 -1.00 13.92 -17.13
N ARG A 69 -1.95 14.85 -17.02
CA ARG A 69 -2.29 15.86 -18.03
C ARG A 69 -2.18 17.29 -17.52
N ASP A 70 -1.77 17.47 -16.26
CA ASP A 70 -1.80 18.77 -15.58
C ASP A 70 -0.51 19.59 -15.74
N GLY A 71 0.51 19.02 -16.38
CA GLY A 71 1.81 19.65 -16.58
C GLY A 71 2.68 19.76 -15.32
N LEU A 72 2.28 19.12 -14.22
CA LEU A 72 3.00 19.11 -12.94
C LEU A 72 3.41 17.70 -12.53
N HIS A 73 2.45 16.77 -12.42
CA HIS A 73 2.71 15.43 -11.90
C HIS A 73 3.24 14.48 -12.98
N ALA A 74 4.02 13.47 -12.59
CA ALA A 74 4.57 12.46 -13.50
C ALA A 74 3.59 11.31 -13.80
N ALA A 75 2.65 11.07 -12.89
CA ALA A 75 1.54 10.12 -13.00
C ALA A 75 0.30 10.74 -12.38
N TRP A 76 -0.88 10.17 -12.63
CA TRP A 76 -2.14 10.61 -12.07
C TRP A 76 -3.10 9.41 -11.93
N TYR A 77 -4.35 9.68 -11.58
CA TYR A 77 -5.43 8.70 -11.60
C TYR A 77 -6.32 8.87 -12.83
N SER A 78 -6.94 7.79 -13.27
CA SER A 78 -8.00 7.83 -14.29
C SER A 78 -9.24 8.57 -13.79
N ASP A 79 -10.23 8.73 -14.68
CA ASP A 79 -11.59 8.99 -14.22
C ASP A 79 -12.09 7.86 -13.31
N ARG A 80 -12.99 8.20 -12.39
CA ARG A 80 -13.60 7.25 -11.46
C ARG A 80 -14.34 6.16 -12.22
N ILE A 81 -14.04 4.90 -11.89
CA ILE A 81 -14.76 3.73 -12.35
C ILE A 81 -15.73 3.30 -11.24
N ALA A 82 -17.00 3.17 -11.59
CA ALA A 82 -18.04 2.72 -10.68
C ALA A 82 -18.51 1.31 -11.02
N LEU A 83 -18.41 0.40 -10.05
CA LEU A 83 -18.97 -0.93 -10.15
C LEU A 83 -20.31 -0.95 -9.43
N GLU A 84 -21.37 -1.03 -10.22
CA GLU A 84 -22.75 -1.14 -9.75
C GLU A 84 -23.06 -2.58 -9.32
N GLY A 85 -23.71 -2.72 -8.17
CA GLY A 85 -24.12 -4.00 -7.62
C GLY A 85 -23.06 -4.68 -6.76
N PRO A 86 -23.43 -5.76 -6.05
CA PRO A 86 -22.57 -6.41 -5.07
C PRO A 86 -21.28 -6.96 -5.69
N THR A 87 -20.15 -6.39 -5.27
CA THR A 87 -18.82 -6.72 -5.77
C THR A 87 -18.00 -7.36 -4.66
N LEU A 88 -17.56 -8.61 -4.88
CA LEU A 88 -16.65 -9.30 -3.97
C LEU A 88 -15.23 -8.75 -4.13
N VAL A 89 -14.65 -8.33 -3.01
CA VAL A 89 -13.25 -7.94 -2.91
C VAL A 89 -12.41 -9.21 -2.77
N GLY A 90 -11.51 -9.43 -3.72
CA GLY A 90 -10.46 -10.45 -3.67
C GLY A 90 -9.29 -9.99 -2.79
N PRO A 91 -8.03 -10.33 -3.12
CA PRO A 91 -6.88 -9.78 -2.41
C PRO A 91 -6.86 -8.25 -2.46
N ALA A 92 -6.87 -7.61 -1.29
CA ALA A 92 -6.82 -6.15 -1.18
C ALA A 92 -6.09 -5.72 0.10
N THR A 93 -5.06 -4.90 -0.07
CA THR A 93 -4.26 -4.37 1.03
C THR A 93 -4.53 -2.88 1.17
N ALA A 94 -4.90 -2.45 2.37
CA ALA A 94 -5.02 -1.05 2.74
C ALA A 94 -3.92 -0.67 3.74
N ILE A 95 -3.15 0.37 3.42
CA ILE A 95 -2.30 1.07 4.37
C ILE A 95 -3.15 2.12 5.08
N ILE A 96 -3.08 2.12 6.41
CA ILE A 96 -3.89 2.99 7.26
C ILE A 96 -3.01 4.03 7.91
N GLY A 97 -3.44 5.28 7.84
CA GLY A 97 -2.73 6.43 8.38
C GLY A 97 -3.69 7.54 8.79
N GLN A 98 -3.15 8.75 8.80
CA GLN A 98 -3.86 9.98 9.13
C GLN A 98 -3.76 10.96 7.97
N LYS A 99 -4.84 11.73 7.77
CA LYS A 99 -4.91 12.86 6.86
C LYS A 99 -5.78 13.92 7.51
N ASP A 100 -5.26 15.14 7.60
CA ASP A 100 -5.98 16.29 8.18
C ASP A 100 -6.57 15.99 9.58
N GLY A 101 -5.84 15.18 10.38
CA GLY A 101 -6.23 14.80 11.74
C GLY A 101 -7.26 13.66 11.84
N ALA A 102 -7.70 13.08 10.72
CA ALA A 102 -8.64 11.95 10.69
C ALA A 102 -7.96 10.68 10.14
N THR A 103 -8.49 9.50 10.50
CA THR A 103 -8.06 8.24 9.89
C THR A 103 -8.32 8.25 8.39
N PHE A 104 -7.33 7.85 7.61
CA PHE A 104 -7.42 7.73 6.16
C PHE A 104 -6.75 6.44 5.70
N LEU A 105 -7.07 5.97 4.50
CA LEU A 105 -6.47 4.77 3.95
C LEU A 105 -6.07 4.91 2.49
N HIS A 106 -5.03 4.17 2.11
CA HIS A 106 -4.57 3.97 0.75
C HIS A 106 -4.69 2.48 0.44
N CYS A 107 -5.55 2.09 -0.51
CA CYS A 107 -5.86 0.69 -0.75
C CYS A 107 -5.78 0.32 -2.22
N HIS A 108 -5.01 -0.72 -2.52
CA HIS A 108 -5.01 -1.41 -3.80
C HIS A 108 -5.57 -2.81 -3.63
N GLY A 109 -6.30 -3.29 -4.62
CA GLY A 109 -6.84 -4.64 -4.57
C GLY A 109 -7.53 -5.09 -5.84
N ILE A 110 -7.95 -6.35 -5.83
CA ILE A 110 -8.62 -7.04 -6.92
C ILE A 110 -10.10 -7.22 -6.61
N TRP A 111 -10.94 -7.05 -7.62
CA TRP A 111 -12.37 -7.34 -7.57
C TRP A 111 -12.86 -7.77 -8.96
N GLN A 112 -13.47 -8.95 -9.07
CA GLN A 112 -14.02 -9.47 -10.34
C GLN A 112 -13.02 -9.35 -11.52
N ASP A 113 -11.80 -9.84 -11.34
CA ASP A 113 -10.69 -9.79 -12.31
C ASP A 113 -10.20 -8.37 -12.69
N ARG A 114 -10.71 -7.33 -12.04
CA ARG A 114 -10.25 -5.94 -12.15
C ARG A 114 -9.40 -5.58 -10.94
N MET A 115 -8.54 -4.60 -11.10
CA MET A 115 -7.69 -4.09 -10.02
C MET A 115 -7.58 -2.57 -10.12
N GLY A 116 -7.28 -1.93 -9.00
CA GLY A 116 -6.91 -0.52 -8.99
C GLY A 116 -6.80 0.06 -7.59
N HIS A 117 -6.84 1.38 -7.53
CA HIS A 117 -6.86 2.15 -6.30
C HIS A 117 -8.30 2.37 -5.84
N LEU A 118 -8.67 1.77 -4.71
CA LEU A 118 -10.00 1.90 -4.12
C LEU A 118 -10.24 3.35 -3.70
N LEU A 119 -11.44 3.87 -3.96
CA LEU A 119 -11.94 5.12 -3.39
C LEU A 119 -12.77 4.80 -2.13
N PRO A 120 -12.18 4.84 -0.91
CA PRO A 120 -12.83 4.31 0.29
C PRO A 120 -13.96 5.20 0.82
N LEU A 121 -13.93 6.49 0.51
CA LEU A 121 -14.98 7.44 0.87
C LEU A 121 -16.23 7.28 0.00
N ASP A 122 -16.05 6.72 -1.20
CA ASP A 122 -17.14 6.55 -2.16
C ASP A 122 -17.62 5.09 -2.26
N SER A 123 -17.04 4.18 -1.48
CA SER A 123 -17.38 2.75 -1.50
C SER A 123 -18.13 2.35 -0.22
N VAL A 124 -19.13 1.48 -0.35
CA VAL A 124 -20.01 1.07 0.76
C VAL A 124 -20.01 -0.44 0.90
N LEU A 125 -19.93 -0.94 2.14
CA LEU A 125 -20.04 -2.36 2.43
C LEU A 125 -21.47 -2.86 2.20
N ALA A 126 -21.64 -3.88 1.36
CA ALA A 126 -22.93 -4.49 1.05
C ALA A 126 -23.30 -5.63 2.02
N ARG A 127 -22.32 -6.20 2.72
CA ARG A 127 -22.51 -7.32 3.65
C ARG A 127 -21.71 -7.11 4.92
N ASP A 128 -22.22 -7.68 6.01
CA ASP A 128 -21.44 -7.83 7.24
C ASP A 128 -20.21 -8.70 6.98
N ALA A 129 -19.08 -8.30 7.54
CA ALA A 129 -17.82 -9.05 7.47
C ALA A 129 -16.98 -8.80 8.72
N VAL A 130 -15.91 -9.58 8.88
CA VAL A 130 -14.85 -9.29 9.84
C VAL A 130 -13.58 -9.00 9.06
N LEU A 131 -12.99 -7.84 9.30
CA LEU A 131 -11.74 -7.44 8.68
C LEU A 131 -10.59 -7.63 9.68
N HIS A 132 -9.41 -7.90 9.15
CA HIS A 132 -8.21 -8.21 9.93
C HIS A 132 -7.03 -7.38 9.45
N GLY A 133 -6.13 -7.04 10.37
CA GLY A 133 -4.96 -6.25 10.05
C GLY A 133 -3.93 -6.20 11.17
N ILE A 134 -3.02 -5.25 11.01
CA ILE A 134 -1.96 -4.94 11.97
C ILE A 134 -2.01 -3.43 12.23
N GLY A 135 -2.02 -3.04 13.49
CA GLY A 135 -2.02 -1.64 13.89
C GLY A 135 -0.88 -1.31 14.84
N SER A 136 -0.59 -0.02 14.96
CA SER A 136 0.34 0.56 15.94
C SER A 136 -0.29 1.81 16.55
N ASP A 137 -0.05 2.02 17.84
CA ASP A 137 -0.37 3.26 18.57
C ASP A 137 0.76 4.31 18.51
N ASP A 138 2.01 3.85 18.39
CA ASP A 138 3.22 4.67 18.48
C ASP A 138 3.86 5.04 17.14
N ALA A 139 3.37 4.48 16.04
CA ALA A 139 3.77 4.78 14.68
C ALA A 139 2.55 4.80 13.74
N TRP A 140 2.56 5.71 12.76
CA TRP A 140 1.52 5.84 11.76
C TRP A 140 2.07 6.43 10.47
N PHE A 141 1.29 6.38 9.40
CA PHE A 141 1.54 7.16 8.20
C PHE A 141 0.76 8.47 8.28
N GLU A 142 1.40 9.60 7.99
CA GLU A 142 0.73 10.89 7.86
C GLU A 142 0.74 11.33 6.39
N ALA A 143 -0.41 11.73 5.86
CA ALA A 143 -0.51 12.31 4.52
C ALA A 143 0.08 13.72 4.54
N LEU A 144 1.31 13.85 4.06
CA LEU A 144 2.06 15.10 4.06
C LEU A 144 2.47 15.48 2.63
N PRO A 145 2.55 16.79 2.31
CA PRO A 145 3.10 17.25 1.05
C PRO A 145 4.50 16.68 0.80
N ASP A 146 4.73 16.22 -0.43
CA ASP A 146 5.99 15.67 -0.88
C ASP A 146 6.56 16.54 -2.00
N ALA A 147 7.65 17.25 -1.69
CA ALA A 147 8.23 18.22 -2.61
C ALA A 147 8.74 17.60 -3.91
N GLU A 148 9.23 16.35 -3.88
CA GLU A 148 9.75 15.66 -5.07
C GLU A 148 8.63 15.40 -6.07
N THR A 149 7.52 14.82 -5.61
CA THR A 149 6.42 14.34 -6.48
C THR A 149 5.27 15.33 -6.67
N ALA A 150 5.20 16.39 -5.86
CA ALA A 150 4.09 17.34 -5.74
C ALA A 150 2.77 16.76 -5.19
N PHE A 151 2.72 15.47 -4.83
CA PHE A 151 1.59 14.85 -4.16
C PHE A 151 1.59 15.09 -2.64
N ALA A 152 0.43 14.89 -2.01
CA ALA A 152 0.36 14.57 -0.59
C ALA A 152 0.44 13.04 -0.44
N LEU A 153 1.47 12.53 0.23
CA LEU A 153 1.76 11.10 0.33
C LEU A 153 1.88 10.67 1.79
N PHE A 154 1.61 9.40 2.05
CA PHE A 154 1.82 8.80 3.37
C PHE A 154 3.30 8.72 3.72
N GLN A 155 3.70 9.45 4.76
CA GLN A 155 5.05 9.48 5.29
C GLN A 155 5.04 8.91 6.71
N PRO A 156 5.93 7.96 7.06
CA PRO A 156 5.96 7.37 8.38
C PRO A 156 6.32 8.42 9.46
N GLN A 157 5.55 8.45 10.53
CA GLN A 157 5.68 9.33 11.69
C GLN A 157 5.69 8.53 12.99
N GLY A 158 6.11 9.18 14.08
CA GLY A 158 6.26 8.54 15.39
C GLY A 158 7.66 7.96 15.57
N GLY A 159 7.76 6.82 16.25
CA GLY A 159 9.05 6.18 16.52
C GLY A 159 9.06 5.48 17.88
N GLY A 160 8.42 4.32 17.93
CA GLY A 160 8.38 3.47 19.11
C GLY A 160 9.64 2.61 19.30
N THR A 161 9.57 1.69 20.26
CA THR A 161 10.64 0.70 20.52
C THR A 161 10.27 -0.73 20.08
N GLY A 162 9.13 -0.89 19.39
CA GLY A 162 8.68 -2.19 18.90
C GLY A 162 9.55 -2.74 17.76
N GLY A 163 9.51 -4.05 17.54
CA GLY A 163 10.33 -4.71 16.53
C GLY A 163 9.95 -4.38 15.08
N GLY A 164 8.70 -4.01 14.82
CA GLY A 164 8.20 -3.75 13.47
C GLY A 164 8.62 -2.41 12.89
N LEU A 165 8.34 -2.23 11.60
CA LEU A 165 8.61 -0.97 10.88
C LEU A 165 7.38 -0.52 10.09
N LEU A 166 7.15 0.79 10.09
CA LEU A 166 6.40 1.48 9.04
C LEU A 166 7.42 2.21 8.17
N ALA A 167 7.35 2.00 6.86
CA ALA A 167 8.33 2.53 5.93
C ALA A 167 7.69 3.06 4.65
N ARG A 168 8.39 4.01 4.02
CA ARG A 168 8.10 4.53 2.70
C ARG A 168 9.37 4.48 1.85
N LEU A 169 9.25 3.92 0.66
CA LEU A 169 10.26 4.01 -0.39
C LEU A 169 9.87 5.12 -1.38
N ARG A 170 10.84 5.95 -1.76
CA ARG A 170 10.65 7.12 -2.63
C ARG A 170 10.98 6.82 -4.10
N PRO A 171 10.54 7.65 -5.06
CA PRO A 171 10.71 7.38 -6.49
C PRO A 171 12.11 6.95 -6.95
N GLY A 172 12.21 6.01 -7.88
CA GLY A 172 13.49 5.56 -8.44
C GLY A 172 14.34 4.70 -7.50
N GLU A 173 13.91 4.46 -6.27
CA GLU A 173 14.56 3.49 -5.38
C GLU A 173 14.13 2.07 -5.79
N ASP A 174 15.06 1.11 -5.87
CA ASP A 174 14.69 -0.28 -6.17
C ASP A 174 14.01 -0.94 -4.96
N VAL A 175 12.82 -1.50 -5.17
CA VAL A 175 11.98 -2.00 -4.07
C VAL A 175 12.65 -3.16 -3.32
N ALA A 176 13.18 -4.16 -4.03
CA ALA A 176 13.79 -5.32 -3.41
C ALA A 176 15.05 -4.96 -2.63
N THR A 177 15.95 -4.19 -3.26
CA THR A 177 17.20 -3.73 -2.67
C THR A 177 16.97 -2.86 -1.44
N ALA A 178 16.00 -1.95 -1.50
CA ALA A 178 15.69 -1.07 -0.39
C ALA A 178 15.08 -1.80 0.81
N ILE A 179 14.18 -2.76 0.57
CA ILE A 179 13.62 -3.59 1.65
C ILE A 179 14.72 -4.42 2.31
N ALA A 180 15.57 -5.08 1.53
CA ALA A 180 16.68 -5.88 2.07
C ALA A 180 17.62 -5.01 2.93
N SER A 181 18.00 -3.84 2.42
CA SER A 181 18.90 -2.90 3.11
C SER A 181 18.26 -2.37 4.39
N LEU A 182 17.01 -1.92 4.32
CA LEU A 182 16.27 -1.42 5.48
C LEU A 182 16.14 -2.48 6.58
N CYS A 183 15.81 -3.72 6.22
CA CYS A 183 15.73 -4.81 7.19
C CYS A 183 17.08 -5.11 7.82
N ALA A 184 18.17 -5.11 7.04
CA ALA A 184 19.53 -5.30 7.55
C ALA A 184 19.94 -4.17 8.53
N GLU A 185 19.66 -2.91 8.20
CA GLU A 185 19.89 -1.75 9.07
C GLU A 185 19.15 -1.87 10.42
N HIS A 186 18.01 -2.54 10.41
CA HIS A 186 17.17 -2.78 11.59
C HIS A 186 17.36 -4.17 12.22
N ALA A 187 18.34 -4.95 11.79
CA ALA A 187 18.61 -6.31 12.27
C ALA A 187 17.38 -7.25 12.20
N ILE A 188 16.59 -7.13 11.12
CA ILE A 188 15.44 -7.99 10.82
C ILE A 188 15.88 -8.98 9.74
N THR A 189 15.83 -10.29 10.04
CA THR A 189 16.17 -11.34 9.07
C THR A 189 14.93 -12.03 8.49
N ASP A 190 13.85 -12.07 9.27
CA ASP A 190 12.62 -12.78 8.95
C ASP A 190 11.42 -11.89 9.24
N ALA A 191 10.58 -11.70 8.23
CA ALA A 191 9.42 -10.83 8.34
C ALA A 191 8.36 -11.14 7.29
N ARG A 192 7.12 -10.76 7.59
CA ARG A 192 6.08 -10.53 6.58
C ARG A 192 6.12 -9.08 6.14
N ILE A 193 5.94 -8.87 4.84
CA ILE A 193 6.02 -7.56 4.22
C ILE A 193 4.64 -7.28 3.61
N HIS A 194 4.01 -6.22 4.10
CA HIS A 194 2.70 -5.77 3.65
C HIS A 194 2.86 -4.40 3.02
N GLY A 195 2.20 -4.15 1.89
CA GLY A 195 2.41 -2.87 1.24
C GLY A 195 1.62 -2.69 -0.04
N VAL A 196 1.54 -1.42 -0.43
CA VAL A 196 0.97 -0.93 -1.67
C VAL A 196 1.89 0.12 -2.27
N GLY A 197 1.74 0.40 -3.55
CA GLY A 197 2.44 1.51 -4.19
C GLY A 197 2.46 1.39 -5.70
N SER A 198 3.48 1.99 -6.29
CA SER A 198 3.70 2.02 -7.74
C SER A 198 5.14 1.73 -8.09
N ILE A 199 5.36 1.01 -9.19
CA ILE A 199 6.68 0.72 -9.78
C ILE A 199 6.68 1.13 -11.25
N ASP A 200 7.80 1.68 -11.69
CA ASP A 200 8.05 2.10 -13.06
C ASP A 200 8.73 0.96 -13.84
N HIS A 201 8.13 0.51 -14.95
CA HIS A 201 8.60 -0.59 -15.81
C HIS A 201 8.98 -1.87 -15.05
N ILE A 202 7.97 -2.61 -14.59
CA ILE A 202 8.16 -3.79 -13.73
C ILE A 202 8.89 -4.91 -14.47
N ARG A 203 9.84 -5.54 -13.79
CA ARG A 203 10.57 -6.74 -14.22
C ARG A 203 10.35 -7.87 -13.22
N PHE A 204 9.83 -9.00 -13.71
CA PHE A 204 9.62 -10.21 -12.91
C PHE A 204 10.79 -11.20 -13.03
N GLN A 205 10.94 -12.07 -12.03
CA GLN A 205 12.01 -13.08 -11.97
C GLN A 205 11.93 -14.12 -13.10
N ASP A 206 10.74 -14.38 -13.63
CA ASP A 206 10.51 -15.31 -14.75
C ASP A 206 10.80 -14.68 -16.13
N GLY A 207 11.22 -13.41 -16.15
CA GLY A 207 11.51 -12.64 -17.37
C GLY A 207 10.31 -11.92 -17.96
N ALA A 208 9.09 -12.09 -17.42
CA ALA A 208 7.95 -11.27 -17.81
C ALA A 208 8.15 -9.81 -17.36
N CYS A 209 7.43 -8.89 -18.00
CA CYS A 209 7.51 -7.48 -17.68
C CYS A 209 6.19 -6.74 -17.91
N VAL A 210 6.08 -5.59 -17.25
CA VAL A 210 5.02 -4.60 -17.48
C VAL A 210 5.70 -3.32 -17.93
N ASP A 211 5.73 -3.09 -19.24
CA ASP A 211 6.35 -1.89 -19.83
C ASP A 211 5.39 -0.68 -19.73
N CYS A 212 5.06 -0.31 -18.48
CA CYS A 212 4.24 0.85 -18.17
C CYS A 212 4.93 1.71 -17.11
N MET A 213 4.85 3.03 -17.30
CA MET A 213 5.46 4.00 -16.39
C MET A 213 4.62 4.23 -15.12
N ALA A 214 3.30 4.03 -15.18
CA ALA A 214 2.39 4.24 -14.06
C ALA A 214 1.63 2.93 -13.77
N THR A 215 1.80 2.41 -12.57
CA THR A 215 1.18 1.16 -12.12
C THR A 215 0.65 1.32 -10.70
N GLU A 216 -0.33 0.50 -10.31
CA GLU A 216 -0.75 0.36 -8.91
C GLU A 216 -0.63 -1.09 -8.50
N LEU A 217 0.12 -1.37 -7.42
CA LEU A 217 0.42 -2.72 -6.94
C LEU A 217 0.09 -2.91 -5.47
N HIS A 218 -0.09 -4.17 -5.07
CA HIS A 218 0.03 -4.59 -3.66
C HIS A 218 0.89 -5.84 -3.53
N PHE A 219 1.50 -6.03 -2.36
CA PHE A 219 2.27 -7.24 -2.06
C PHE A 219 1.35 -8.44 -1.83
N ALA A 220 1.54 -9.49 -2.62
CA ALA A 220 0.74 -10.70 -2.61
C ALA A 220 1.39 -11.80 -1.76
N GLY A 221 1.56 -11.52 -0.46
CA GLY A 221 2.21 -12.44 0.47
C GLY A 221 3.73 -12.32 0.48
N ALA A 222 4.25 -11.10 0.39
CA ALA A 222 5.68 -10.83 0.43
C ALA A 222 6.30 -11.15 1.80
N VAL A 223 7.52 -11.69 1.76
CA VAL A 223 8.25 -12.12 2.95
C VAL A 223 9.73 -11.79 2.83
N LEU A 224 10.37 -11.65 3.98
CA LEU A 224 11.82 -11.67 4.14
C LEU A 224 12.21 -12.99 4.80
N ARG A 225 13.23 -13.67 4.28
CA ARG A 225 13.78 -14.91 4.82
C ARG A 225 15.29 -14.86 4.80
N ASP A 226 15.94 -15.06 5.95
CA ASP A 226 17.40 -14.95 6.08
C ASP A 226 17.97 -13.66 5.44
N GLY A 227 17.24 -12.54 5.61
CA GLY A 227 17.59 -11.23 5.02
C GLY A 227 17.35 -11.10 3.52
N ARG A 228 16.73 -12.09 2.86
CA ARG A 228 16.44 -12.09 1.43
C ARG A 228 14.94 -11.85 1.17
N PRO A 229 14.58 -10.82 0.40
CA PRO A 229 13.17 -10.54 0.12
C PRO A 229 12.64 -11.44 -1.01
N HIS A 230 11.45 -12.00 -0.80
CA HIS A 230 10.62 -12.61 -1.83
C HIS A 230 9.35 -11.78 -1.96
N LEU A 231 9.20 -11.09 -3.10
CA LEU A 231 8.18 -10.04 -3.29
C LEU A 231 7.23 -10.38 -4.45
N PRO A 232 6.31 -11.35 -4.27
CA PRO A 232 5.17 -11.49 -5.15
C PRO A 232 4.29 -10.24 -5.07
N ILE A 233 3.85 -9.76 -6.24
CA ILE A 233 2.90 -8.67 -6.38
C ILE A 233 1.77 -9.06 -7.31
N GLU A 234 0.63 -8.41 -7.13
CA GLU A 234 -0.36 -8.21 -8.17
C GLU A 234 -0.36 -6.72 -8.50
N VAL A 235 -0.53 -6.38 -9.78
CA VAL A 235 -0.37 -5.01 -10.28
C VAL A 235 -1.28 -4.75 -11.48
N VAL A 236 -1.76 -3.52 -11.59
CA VAL A 236 -2.51 -3.04 -12.76
C VAL A 236 -1.78 -1.91 -13.46
N ASP A 237 -1.82 -1.91 -14.79
CA ASP A 237 -1.26 -0.85 -15.63
C ASP A 237 -2.32 0.21 -16.00
N THR A 238 -1.90 1.21 -16.80
CA THR A 238 -2.79 2.28 -17.26
C THR A 238 -3.91 1.84 -18.20
N ASP A 239 -3.77 0.67 -18.82
CA ASP A 239 -4.79 0.08 -19.71
C ASP A 239 -5.78 -0.81 -18.93
N GLY A 240 -5.57 -0.95 -17.62
CA GLY A 240 -6.39 -1.79 -16.74
C GLY A 240 -6.06 -3.27 -16.83
N LEU A 241 -4.93 -3.64 -17.43
CA LEU A 241 -4.47 -5.02 -17.50
C LEU A 241 -3.85 -5.41 -16.16
N VAL A 242 -4.30 -6.55 -15.62
CA VAL A 242 -3.82 -7.09 -14.35
C VAL A 242 -2.70 -8.09 -14.61
N HIS A 243 -1.57 -7.91 -13.93
CA HIS A 243 -0.42 -8.78 -13.98
C HIS A 243 -0.07 -9.27 -12.57
N SER A 244 0.61 -10.40 -12.50
CA SER A 244 1.14 -10.93 -11.25
C SER A 244 2.49 -11.61 -11.48
N GLY A 245 3.32 -11.60 -10.45
CA GLY A 245 4.65 -12.18 -10.53
C GLY A 245 5.52 -11.78 -9.34
N VAL A 246 6.75 -12.30 -9.30
CA VAL A 246 7.73 -11.99 -8.25
C VAL A 246 8.73 -10.98 -8.78
N LEU A 247 8.95 -9.88 -8.06
CA LEU A 247 9.88 -8.83 -8.48
C LEU A 247 11.31 -9.37 -8.62
N ALA A 248 11.96 -9.01 -9.73
CA ALA A 248 13.41 -9.16 -9.89
C ALA A 248 14.16 -8.12 -9.04
N GLU A 249 15.35 -8.47 -8.58
CA GLU A 249 16.20 -7.57 -7.79
C GLU A 249 16.87 -6.51 -8.68
N GLY A 250 16.96 -5.26 -8.20
CA GLY A 250 17.75 -4.19 -8.83
C GLY A 250 17.15 -3.60 -10.12
N ALA A 251 15.92 -3.94 -10.47
CA ALA A 251 15.29 -3.58 -11.74
C ALA A 251 13.86 -3.04 -11.58
N ASN A 252 13.42 -2.74 -10.35
CA ASN A 252 12.05 -2.34 -10.04
C ASN A 252 12.04 -1.02 -9.25
N PRO A 253 12.35 0.11 -9.92
CA PRO A 253 12.33 1.42 -9.30
C PRO A 253 10.90 1.85 -8.92
N VAL A 254 10.73 2.38 -7.71
CA VAL A 254 9.46 2.99 -7.27
C VAL A 254 9.00 4.06 -8.27
N GLY A 255 7.72 4.04 -8.65
CA GLY A 255 7.10 5.07 -9.47
C GLY A 255 6.90 6.37 -8.68
N VAL A 256 5.89 6.39 -7.82
CA VAL A 256 5.53 7.54 -6.96
C VAL A 256 5.88 7.28 -5.49
N THR A 257 5.45 6.14 -4.96
CA THR A 257 5.68 5.75 -3.57
C THR A 257 5.46 4.25 -3.41
N VAL A 258 6.13 3.64 -2.45
CA VAL A 258 5.75 2.32 -1.91
C VAL A 258 5.69 2.42 -0.40
N GLU A 259 4.53 2.11 0.17
CA GLU A 259 4.23 2.17 1.59
C GLU A 259 4.21 0.76 2.17
N ILE A 260 4.94 0.55 3.27
CA ILE A 260 5.25 -0.78 3.76
C ILE A 260 5.05 -0.87 5.28
N VAL A 261 4.39 -1.93 5.72
CA VAL A 261 4.46 -2.43 7.10
C VAL A 261 5.30 -3.69 7.10
N ILE A 262 6.42 -3.67 7.82
CA ILE A 262 7.30 -4.82 8.01
C ILE A 262 7.01 -5.40 9.39
N GLU A 263 6.54 -6.64 9.38
CA GLU A 263 6.16 -7.42 10.55
C GLU A 263 7.20 -8.51 10.78
N PRO A 264 8.20 -8.30 11.65
CA PRO A 264 9.16 -9.33 11.99
C PRO A 264 8.46 -10.58 12.53
N GLU A 265 8.95 -11.73 12.12
CA GLU A 265 8.57 -12.97 12.77
C GLU A 265 9.41 -13.09 14.05
N GLU A 266 8.75 -13.32 15.18
CA GLU A 266 9.49 -13.60 16.41
C GLU A 266 10.28 -14.90 16.21
N MET A 267 11.59 -14.86 16.48
CA MET A 267 12.40 -16.08 16.59
C MET A 267 11.83 -16.88 17.77
N SER A 268 11.11 -17.95 17.48
CA SER A 268 10.64 -18.93 18.48
C SER A 268 11.78 -19.51 19.29
#